data_AF-A0A7S2NDC4-F1
#
_entry.id   AF-A0A7S2NDC4-F1
#
_cell.length_a   1.000
_cell.length_b   1.000
_cell.length_c   1.000
_cell.angle_alpha   90.00
_cell.angle_beta   90.00
_cell.angle_gamma   90.00
#
_symmetry.space_group_name_H-M   'P 1'
#
loop_
_entity.id
_entity.type
_entity.pdbx_description
1 polymer ?
#
loop_
_entity_poly.entity_id
_entity_poly.type
_entity_poly.pdbx_seq_one_letter_code
_entity_poly.pdbx_strand_id
1 'polypeptide(L)'
;PAVVELVGREAPKENLSMNGSYHIYGLHANRPAYVKADGSGHAIRYWPREDRWLVDLEGLRDVDVCNAYAEAAGGHEHPGDLKIVWHIWETSRGRHLTDPSVRTLVAPHWVRIGGRDGYKENSSING
;
A
#
# COMPACT_ATOMS: atom_id res chain seq x y z
N PRO A 1 -3.65 -9.73 -2.00
CA PRO A 1 -2.59 -9.52 -3.04
C PRO A 1 -1.24 -10.05 -2.56
N ALA A 2 -0.40 -10.58 -3.47
CA ALA A 2 0.95 -11.05 -3.11
C ALA A 2 1.97 -9.91 -2.96
N VAL A 3 1.80 -8.85 -3.74
CA VAL A 3 2.64 -7.65 -3.73
C VAL A 3 1.75 -6.42 -3.67
N VAL A 4 2.18 -5.41 -2.92
CA VAL A 4 1.58 -4.08 -2.84
C VAL A 4 2.67 -3.05 -3.06
N GLU A 5 2.49 -2.15 -4.02
CA GLU A 5 3.38 -1.01 -4.25
C GLU A 5 2.86 0.18 -3.48
N LEU A 6 3.68 0.79 -2.62
CA LEU A 6 3.38 2.05 -1.95
C LEU A 6 4.15 3.17 -2.65
N VAL A 7 3.45 4.15 -3.21
CA VAL A 7 4.05 5.19 -4.05
C VAL A 7 3.44 6.56 -3.75
N GLY A 8 4.07 7.62 -4.29
CA GLY A 8 3.51 8.97 -4.32
C GLY A 8 3.95 9.89 -3.18
N ARG A 9 4.74 9.38 -2.22
CA ARG A 9 5.48 10.27 -1.31
C ARG A 9 6.66 10.87 -2.07
N GLU A 10 6.82 12.19 -2.04
CA GLU A 10 7.84 12.89 -2.83
C GLU A 10 8.82 13.65 -1.94
N ALA A 11 10.07 13.77 -2.39
CA ALA A 11 11.05 14.64 -1.73
C ALA A 11 10.60 16.11 -1.81
N PRO A 12 10.85 16.93 -0.78
CA PRO A 12 11.63 16.66 0.44
C PRO A 12 10.79 16.21 1.65
N LYS A 13 9.60 15.63 1.45
CA LYS A 13 8.69 15.30 2.55
C LYS A 13 9.25 14.18 3.45
N GLU A 14 8.87 14.20 4.73
CA GLU A 14 9.24 13.18 5.73
C GLU A 14 8.71 11.78 5.33
N ASN A 15 9.25 10.71 5.91
CA ASN A 15 8.81 9.33 5.66
C ASN A 15 8.89 8.88 4.19
N LEU A 16 9.68 9.54 3.33
CA LEU A 16 9.87 9.18 1.92
C LEU A 16 10.26 7.70 1.71
N SER A 17 11.02 7.14 2.65
CA SER A 17 11.48 5.74 2.66
C SER A 17 10.35 4.72 2.75
N MET A 18 9.11 5.14 3.05
CA MET A 18 7.94 4.28 2.99
C MET A 18 7.63 3.81 1.58
N ASN A 19 7.98 4.59 0.54
CA ASN A 19 7.74 4.19 -0.84
C ASN A 19 8.51 2.91 -1.19
N GLY A 20 7.88 2.04 -1.98
CA GLY A 20 8.48 0.85 -2.57
C GLY A 20 7.53 -0.35 -2.60
N SER A 21 8.10 -1.50 -2.95
CA SER A 21 7.39 -2.77 -3.08
C SER A 21 7.34 -3.51 -1.75
N TYR A 22 6.14 -3.94 -1.35
CA TYR A 22 5.88 -4.71 -0.15
C TYR A 22 5.33 -6.09 -0.53
N HIS A 23 6.03 -7.13 -0.13
CA HIS A 23 5.68 -8.52 -0.42
C HIS A 23 4.94 -9.11 0.77
N ILE A 24 3.95 -9.96 0.50
CA ILE A 24 3.24 -10.67 1.54
C ILE A 24 4.23 -11.51 2.35
N TYR A 25 4.20 -11.33 3.67
CA TYR A 25 5.05 -12.04 4.61
C TYR A 25 4.29 -13.16 5.34
N GLY A 26 3.01 -12.94 5.62
CA GLY A 26 2.17 -13.89 6.33
C GLY A 26 0.90 -13.23 6.85
N LEU A 27 0.38 -13.74 7.96
CA LEU A 27 -0.76 -13.15 8.66
C LEU A 27 -0.29 -12.44 9.93
N HIS A 28 -0.85 -11.26 10.16
CA HIS A 28 -0.75 -10.51 11.41
C HIS A 28 -2.14 -10.01 11.78
N ALA A 29 -2.57 -10.24 13.02
CA ALA A 29 -3.92 -9.92 13.48
C ALA A 29 -5.04 -10.44 12.54
N ASN A 30 -4.90 -11.69 12.05
CA ASN A 30 -5.82 -12.35 11.10
C ASN A 30 -5.98 -11.65 9.73
N ARG A 31 -5.07 -10.75 9.38
CA ARG A 31 -5.04 -10.03 8.10
C ARG A 31 -3.66 -10.20 7.43
N PRO A 32 -3.57 -10.05 6.10
CA PRO A 32 -2.29 -10.14 5.42
C PRO A 32 -1.32 -9.05 5.90
N ALA A 33 -0.11 -9.46 6.26
CA ALA A 33 1.00 -8.60 6.57
C ALA A 33 1.98 -8.57 5.40
N TYR A 34 2.56 -7.40 5.17
CA TYR A 34 3.52 -7.19 4.09
C TYR A 34 4.81 -6.60 4.63
N VAL A 35 5.94 -7.02 4.06
CA VAL A 35 7.28 -6.51 4.40
C VAL A 35 7.93 -5.98 3.13
N LYS A 36 8.63 -4.86 3.26
CA LYS A 36 9.29 -4.20 2.14
C LYS A 36 10.42 -5.06 1.58
N ALA A 37 10.49 -5.14 0.24
CA ALA A 37 11.41 -6.02 -0.46
C ALA A 37 12.88 -5.59 -0.41
N ASP A 38 13.17 -4.36 0.00
CA ASP A 38 14.54 -3.78 0.05
C ASP A 38 15.35 -4.18 1.29
N GLY A 39 14.78 -5.00 2.18
CA GLY A 39 15.44 -5.46 3.41
C GLY A 39 15.47 -4.44 4.54
N SER A 40 14.85 -3.26 4.37
CA SER A 40 14.73 -2.25 5.45
C SER A 40 13.92 -2.73 6.66
N GLY A 41 13.12 -3.78 6.50
CA GLY A 41 12.23 -4.29 7.53
C GLY A 41 10.94 -3.48 7.67
N HIS A 42 10.70 -2.45 6.85
CA HIS A 42 9.43 -1.72 6.87
C HIS A 42 8.26 -2.67 6.60
N ALA A 43 7.13 -2.44 7.25
CA ALA A 43 5.97 -3.32 7.15
C ALA A 43 4.66 -2.57 6.93
N ILE A 44 3.72 -3.24 6.28
CA ILE A 44 2.30 -2.88 6.26
C ILE A 44 1.53 -3.94 7.02
N ARG A 45 0.80 -3.53 8.07
CA ARG A 45 0.06 -4.43 8.97
C ARG A 45 -1.30 -3.89 9.32
N TYR A 46 -2.18 -4.76 9.78
CA TYR A 46 -3.51 -4.37 10.24
C TYR A 46 -3.52 -4.09 11.75
N TRP A 47 -4.29 -3.09 12.15
CA TRP A 47 -4.52 -2.71 13.54
C TRP A 47 -6.00 -2.85 13.89
N PRO A 48 -6.38 -3.93 14.62
CA PRO A 48 -7.79 -4.24 14.87
C PRO A 48 -8.54 -3.23 15.73
N ARG A 49 -7.86 -2.54 16.67
CA ARG A 49 -8.54 -1.70 17.66
C ARG A 49 -9.24 -0.50 17.03
N GLU A 50 -8.71 -0.02 15.91
CA GLU A 50 -9.23 1.15 15.19
C GLU A 50 -9.62 0.82 13.74
N ASP A 51 -9.57 -0.45 13.35
CA ASP A 51 -9.84 -0.91 11.98
C ASP A 51 -8.98 -0.17 10.93
N ARG A 52 -7.65 -0.23 11.08
CA ARG A 52 -6.70 0.51 10.24
C ARG A 52 -5.62 -0.37 9.61
N TRP A 53 -5.17 0.04 8.43
CA TRP A 53 -3.89 -0.38 7.87
C TRP A 53 -2.81 0.58 8.32
N LEU A 54 -1.69 0.06 8.81
CA LEU A 54 -0.55 0.85 9.29
C LEU A 54 0.68 0.58 8.43
N VAL A 55 1.46 1.63 8.16
CA VAL A 55 2.85 1.51 7.68
C VAL A 55 3.79 1.79 8.84
N ASP A 56 4.69 0.86 9.07
CA ASP A 56 5.62 0.87 10.19
C ASP A 56 7.05 0.72 9.68
N LEU A 57 7.87 1.76 9.87
CA LEU A 57 9.27 1.72 9.43
C LEU A 57 10.17 0.92 10.40
N GLU A 58 9.65 0.46 11.53
CA GLU A 58 10.35 -0.44 12.45
C GLU A 58 9.86 -1.90 12.34
N GLY A 59 8.99 -2.18 11.36
CA GLY A 59 8.55 -3.52 11.01
C GLY A 59 7.27 -4.00 11.70
N LEU A 60 7.13 -5.32 11.83
CA LEU A 60 5.92 -5.93 12.37
C LEU A 60 5.91 -5.85 13.89
N ARG A 61 5.07 -4.97 14.44
CA ARG A 61 4.93 -4.72 15.87
C ARG A 61 3.46 -4.75 16.29
N ASP A 62 3.20 -5.03 17.57
CA ASP A 62 1.85 -5.04 18.15
C ASP A 62 1.55 -3.73 18.92
N VAL A 63 1.90 -2.60 18.31
CA VAL A 63 1.70 -1.25 18.88
C VAL A 63 0.90 -0.36 17.91
N ASP A 64 0.33 0.73 18.41
CA ASP A 64 -0.42 1.72 17.63
C ASP A 64 0.47 2.80 16.99
N VAL A 65 1.74 2.88 17.39
CA VAL A 65 2.72 3.80 16.81
C VAL A 65 3.06 3.38 15.38
N CYS A 66 2.92 4.32 14.43
CA CYS A 66 3.15 4.08 13.02
C CYS A 66 3.51 5.36 12.25
N ASN A 67 4.16 5.20 11.09
CA ASN A 67 4.56 6.29 10.21
C ASN A 67 3.44 6.72 9.27
N ALA A 68 2.51 5.81 8.97
CA ALA A 68 1.29 6.14 8.25
C ALA A 68 0.14 5.22 8.64
N TYR A 69 -1.09 5.69 8.47
CA TYR A 69 -2.28 4.84 8.55
C TYR A 69 -3.26 5.12 7.41
N ALA A 70 -4.11 4.14 7.13
CA ALA A 70 -5.29 4.27 6.30
C ALA A 70 -6.45 3.56 7.00
N GLU A 71 -7.63 4.17 6.98
CA GLU A 71 -8.83 3.51 7.49
C GLU A 71 -9.15 2.27 6.64
N ALA A 72 -9.36 1.13 7.29
CA ALA A 72 -9.80 -0.11 6.63
C ALA A 72 -11.34 -0.22 6.59
N ALA A 73 -12.04 0.74 7.23
CA ALA A 73 -13.49 0.83 7.32
C ALA A 73 -14.15 0.64 5.94
N GLY A 74 -15.15 -0.24 5.87
CA GLY A 74 -15.84 -0.60 4.62
C GLY A 74 -15.48 -1.98 4.06
N GLY A 75 -14.70 -2.78 4.79
CA GLY A 75 -14.41 -4.17 4.42
C GLY A 75 -13.20 -4.34 3.51
N HIS A 76 -12.27 -3.40 3.51
CA HIS A 76 -11.04 -3.50 2.72
C HIS A 76 -10.11 -4.58 3.29
N GLU A 77 -10.17 -5.77 2.71
CA GLU A 77 -9.41 -6.94 3.19
C GLU A 77 -7.89 -6.82 3.02
N HIS A 78 -7.44 -5.87 2.21
CA HIS A 78 -6.02 -5.62 1.95
C HIS A 78 -5.72 -4.13 1.79
N PRO A 79 -4.47 -3.68 2.07
CA PRO A 79 -4.08 -2.28 1.98
C PRO A 79 -3.95 -1.79 0.53
N GLY A 80 -4.13 -2.65 -0.48
CA GLY A 80 -4.03 -2.30 -1.89
C GLY A 80 -5.30 -1.73 -2.55
N ASP A 81 -6.37 -1.43 -1.79
CA ASP A 81 -7.60 -0.88 -2.37
C ASP A 81 -7.43 0.61 -2.68
N LEU A 82 -7.75 1.02 -3.92
CA LEU A 82 -7.57 2.41 -4.40
C LEU A 82 -8.43 3.44 -3.67
N LYS A 83 -9.46 3.00 -2.92
CA LYS A 83 -10.35 3.87 -2.16
C LYS A 83 -9.78 4.29 -0.80
N ILE A 84 -8.76 3.60 -0.29
CA ILE A 84 -8.17 3.98 0.99
C ILE A 84 -7.37 5.27 0.84
N VAL A 85 -7.35 6.05 1.91
CA VAL A 85 -6.63 7.32 1.98
C VAL A 85 -5.56 7.21 3.04
N TRP A 86 -4.32 7.49 2.65
CA TRP A 86 -3.17 7.44 3.55
C TRP A 86 -3.00 8.76 4.31
N HIS A 87 -2.80 8.63 5.61
CA HIS A 87 -2.45 9.69 6.55
C HIS A 87 -1.01 9.46 7.02
N ILE A 88 -0.10 10.37 6.71
CA ILE A 88 1.34 10.22 6.95
C ILE A 88 1.73 11.09 8.14
N TRP A 89 2.51 10.53 9.08
CA TRP A 89 3.06 11.29 10.19
C TRP A 89 4.01 12.39 9.67
N GLU A 90 3.82 13.61 10.14
CA GLU A 90 4.74 14.73 9.88
C GLU A 90 5.26 15.22 11.23
N THR A 91 6.53 14.91 11.54
CA THR A 91 7.17 15.26 12.82
C THR A 91 7.16 16.77 13.03
N SER A 92 7.44 17.53 11.96
CA SER A 92 7.38 18.99 11.95
C SER A 92 6.02 19.57 12.35
N ARG A 93 4.94 18.79 12.23
CA ARG A 93 3.57 19.19 12.59
C ARG A 93 2.98 18.41 13.76
N GLY A 94 3.69 17.40 14.26
CA GLY A 94 3.29 16.55 15.37
C GLY A 94 1.97 15.80 15.16
N ARG A 95 1.60 15.48 13.91
CA ARG A 95 0.35 14.77 13.58
C ARG A 95 0.41 14.05 12.24
N HIS A 96 -0.49 13.08 12.05
CA HIS A 96 -0.74 12.50 10.73
C HIS A 96 -1.55 13.45 9.86
N LEU A 97 -1.13 13.61 8.60
CA LEU A 97 -1.83 14.40 7.60
C LEU A 97 -2.16 13.56 6.39
N THR A 98 -3.35 13.77 5.84
CA THR A 98 -3.75 13.18 4.57
C THR A 98 -2.77 13.60 3.46
N ASP A 99 -2.23 12.64 2.73
CA ASP A 99 -1.42 12.88 1.53
C ASP A 99 -2.09 12.19 0.33
N PRO A 100 -2.91 12.92 -0.46
CA PRO A 100 -3.67 12.34 -1.59
C PRO A 100 -2.82 11.76 -2.71
N SER A 101 -1.53 12.14 -2.75
CA SER A 101 -0.57 11.58 -3.70
C SER A 101 -0.13 10.17 -3.29
N VAL A 102 -0.10 9.88 -1.98
CA VAL A 102 0.31 8.56 -1.47
C VAL A 102 -0.79 7.54 -1.73
N ARG A 103 -0.43 6.48 -2.45
CA ARG A 103 -1.35 5.40 -2.81
C ARG A 103 -0.66 4.06 -2.74
N THR A 104 -1.47 3.05 -2.51
CA THR A 104 -1.10 1.65 -2.69
C THR A 104 -1.67 1.12 -3.99
N LEU A 105 -0.88 0.35 -4.73
CA LEU A 105 -1.27 -0.28 -5.97
C LEU A 105 -1.09 -1.79 -5.85
N VAL A 106 -2.02 -2.53 -6.45
CA VAL A 106 -1.91 -3.97 -6.62
C VAL A 106 -1.67 -4.24 -8.09
N ALA A 107 -0.46 -4.68 -8.43
CA ALA A 107 -0.21 -5.20 -9.77
C ALA A 107 -0.77 -6.63 -9.86
N PRO A 108 -1.66 -6.93 -10.83
CA PRO A 108 -2.10 -8.30 -11.06
C PRO A 108 -0.94 -9.14 -11.60
N HIS A 109 -0.95 -10.45 -11.31
CA HIS A 109 0.10 -11.38 -11.74
C HIS A 109 0.15 -11.56 -13.28
N TRP A 110 -0.96 -11.27 -13.97
CA TRP A 110 -1.05 -11.19 -15.42
C TRP A 110 -2.11 -10.17 -15.77
N VAL A 111 -1.87 -9.41 -16.85
CA VAL A 111 -2.88 -8.59 -17.52
C VAL A 111 -3.15 -9.27 -18.84
N ARG A 112 -4.40 -9.64 -19.09
CA ARG A 112 -4.82 -10.09 -20.42
C ARG A 112 -5.47 -8.93 -21.14
N ILE A 113 -4.91 -8.58 -22.28
CA ILE A 113 -5.41 -7.50 -23.11
C ILE A 113 -6.26 -8.14 -24.20
N GLY A 114 -7.56 -8.24 -23.94
CA GLY A 114 -8.54 -8.55 -24.97
C GLY A 114 -8.81 -7.29 -25.79
N GLY A 115 -8.34 -7.23 -27.03
CA GLY A 115 -8.61 -6.07 -27.88
C GLY A 115 -9.81 -6.24 -28.80
N ARG A 116 -9.78 -5.47 -29.90
CA ARG A 116 -10.92 -5.22 -30.79
C ARG A 116 -10.94 -6.16 -31.99
N ASP A 117 -12.09 -6.21 -32.66
CA ASP A 117 -12.34 -6.96 -33.90
C ASP A 117 -11.19 -6.82 -34.92
N GLY A 118 -10.85 -7.90 -35.62
CA GLY A 118 -9.58 -8.06 -36.36
C GLY A 118 -9.32 -7.01 -37.45
N TYR A 119 -10.37 -6.33 -37.90
CA TYR A 119 -10.35 -5.30 -38.93
C TYR A 119 -10.14 -3.87 -38.39
N LYS A 120 -9.99 -3.68 -37.08
CA LYS A 120 -9.74 -2.37 -36.48
C LYS A 120 -8.25 -2.16 -36.23
N GLU A 121 -7.81 -0.91 -36.38
CA GLU A 121 -6.45 -0.48 -36.07
C GLU A 121 -6.05 -0.89 -34.64
N ASN A 122 -4.78 -1.29 -34.46
CA ASN A 122 -4.21 -1.83 -33.23
C ASN A 122 -4.75 -3.20 -32.77
N SER A 123 -5.40 -3.99 -33.64
CA SER A 123 -5.83 -5.37 -33.35
C SER A 123 -4.69 -6.35 -33.07
N SER A 124 -3.45 -6.00 -33.41
CA SER A 124 -2.24 -6.79 -33.12
C SER A 124 -1.80 -6.73 -31.65
N ILE A 125 -2.38 -5.84 -30.84
CA ILE A 125 -2.07 -5.70 -29.40
C ILE A 125 -2.80 -6.76 -28.55
N ASN A 126 -3.61 -7.62 -29.18
CA ASN A 126 -4.32 -8.70 -28.51
C ASN A 126 -3.35 -9.75 -27.94
N GLY A 127 -3.39 -9.97 -26.61
CA GLY A 127 -2.51 -10.89 -25.88
C GLY A 127 -2.92 -11.04 -24.42
#